data_AF-D1Z239-F1
#
_entry.id   AF-D1Z239-F1
#
_cell.length_a   1.000
_cell.length_b   1.000
_cell.length_c   1.000
_cell.angle_alpha   90.00
_cell.angle_beta   90.00
_cell.angle_gamma   90.00
#
_symmetry.space_group_name_H-M   'P 1'
#
loop_
_entity.id
_entity.type
_entity.pdbx_description
1 polymer ?
#
loop_
_entity_poly.entity_id
_entity_poly.type
_entity_poly.pdbx_seq_one_letter_code
_entity_poly.pdbx_strand_id
1 'polypeptide(L)'
;MKTKSGPRPVSFILSTNHLAPISRVSLSMLPKHYATLITLVVTLTAFCTPALAQMPQAQVPYDMQGMSPFGMQGMYGMQDSSSGMPSAQALSSQTLAGIDTNKGFDSMSPEEAAYRRAVVDNCVTFHKKMSSGRLQFGRHMESQYFNTKYWEPVYHQGSQFWKLKDGVDKADAMHDFISSSGGKYKIDCAAAINLILLKSKLDTVGERNFDRRLPTLMIRGWKTYTTSKDGELEEYKTLEKWSGNEYSPGSAEGLRTGDYVYFKNHPMTEGTPEQGENAIYIGTDSWGRPVFFGLNIGMFRGTFNQYGFLSSERGSIDPESLRKMMDG
;
A
#
# COMPACT_ATOMS: atom_id res chain seq x y z
N MET A 1 -27.96 17.16 49.44
CA MET A 1 -27.49 17.73 48.15
C MET A 1 -28.16 16.99 47.01
N LYS A 2 -28.58 17.74 45.98
CA LYS A 2 -29.50 17.34 44.90
C LYS A 2 -29.04 16.11 44.10
N THR A 3 -29.97 15.20 43.85
CA THR A 3 -29.85 14.10 42.89
C THR A 3 -30.27 14.58 41.49
N LYS A 4 -29.49 14.23 40.46
CA LYS A 4 -29.90 14.35 39.04
C LYS A 4 -29.88 12.95 38.42
N SER A 5 -31.05 12.48 38.03
CA SER A 5 -31.29 11.27 37.26
C SER A 5 -31.03 11.50 35.77
N GLY A 6 -30.32 10.57 35.13
CA GLY A 6 -30.09 10.55 33.68
C GLY A 6 -31.27 9.93 32.89
N PRO A 7 -31.32 10.11 31.56
CA PRO A 7 -32.35 9.51 30.72
C PRO A 7 -32.01 8.06 30.30
N ARG A 8 -33.07 7.25 30.19
CA ARG A 8 -33.12 5.85 29.75
C ARG A 8 -33.24 5.72 28.21
N PRO A 9 -32.95 4.55 27.62
CA PRO A 9 -32.82 4.37 26.17
C PRO A 9 -34.17 4.25 25.46
N VAL A 10 -34.22 4.68 24.20
CA VAL A 10 -35.37 4.51 23.29
C VAL A 10 -35.08 3.34 22.34
N SER A 11 -35.96 2.35 22.38
CA SER A 11 -36.03 1.19 21.50
C SER A 11 -36.73 1.54 20.18
N PHE A 12 -36.15 1.12 19.05
CA PHE A 12 -36.79 1.19 17.73
C PHE A 12 -37.68 -0.03 17.50
N ILE A 13 -38.92 0.21 17.10
CA ILE A 13 -39.87 -0.79 16.60
C ILE A 13 -39.87 -0.69 15.06
N LEU A 14 -39.65 -1.84 14.40
CA LEU A 14 -39.87 -2.02 12.97
C LEU A 14 -41.38 -2.05 12.67
N SER A 15 -41.83 -1.29 11.67
CA SER A 15 -43.16 -1.43 11.07
C SER A 15 -43.04 -1.43 9.55
N THR A 16 -43.68 -2.42 8.95
CA THR A 16 -43.70 -2.77 7.53
C THR A 16 -44.84 -2.08 6.77
N ASN A 17 -44.61 -1.85 5.47
CA ASN A 17 -45.57 -1.71 4.37
C ASN A 17 -46.48 -0.46 4.33
N HIS A 18 -46.32 0.36 3.28
CA HIS A 18 -47.37 0.59 2.28
C HIS A 18 -46.82 1.38 1.06
N LEU A 19 -46.88 0.75 -0.11
CA LEU A 19 -46.75 1.39 -1.42
C LEU A 19 -48.09 2.02 -1.81
N ALA A 20 -48.07 3.27 -2.29
CA ALA A 20 -49.19 3.91 -2.98
C ALA A 20 -48.70 4.54 -4.30
N PRO A 21 -49.51 4.51 -5.38
CA PRO A 21 -49.09 4.93 -6.72
C PRO A 21 -49.13 6.46 -6.89
N ILE A 22 -48.11 7.00 -7.56
CA ILE A 22 -48.07 8.42 -7.96
C ILE A 22 -48.99 8.62 -9.16
N SER A 23 -49.99 9.48 -8.98
CA SER A 23 -50.92 9.94 -10.00
C SER A 23 -50.30 11.02 -10.90
N ARG A 24 -50.83 11.09 -12.13
CA ARG A 24 -50.44 11.97 -13.24
C ARG A 24 -50.36 13.45 -12.83
N VAL A 25 -49.23 14.10 -13.13
CA VAL A 25 -49.10 15.56 -13.11
C VAL A 25 -49.66 16.14 -14.42
N SER A 26 -50.61 17.07 -14.30
CA SER A 26 -51.21 17.81 -15.41
C SER A 26 -50.26 18.92 -15.87
N LEU A 27 -49.86 18.91 -17.15
CA LEU A 27 -48.99 19.88 -17.81
C LEU A 27 -49.76 21.07 -18.39
N SER A 28 -50.53 21.79 -17.57
CA SER A 28 -51.30 22.96 -18.05
C SER A 28 -50.83 24.32 -17.50
N MET A 29 -49.67 24.40 -16.85
CA MET A 29 -49.13 25.68 -16.35
C MET A 29 -47.60 25.76 -16.44
N LEU A 30 -47.05 25.80 -17.67
CA LEU A 30 -45.66 26.19 -17.88
C LEU A 30 -45.56 27.32 -18.91
N PRO A 31 -44.69 28.33 -18.70
CA PRO A 31 -44.48 29.42 -19.65
C PRO A 31 -43.94 28.90 -20.99
N LYS A 32 -44.36 29.54 -22.10
CA LYS A 32 -44.07 29.14 -23.49
C LYS A 32 -42.57 28.94 -23.83
N HIS A 33 -41.65 29.41 -22.99
CA HIS A 33 -40.21 29.26 -23.20
C HIS A 33 -39.62 27.93 -22.69
N TYR A 34 -40.38 27.09 -21.96
CA TYR A 34 -39.92 25.77 -21.50
C TYR A 34 -40.31 24.59 -22.42
N ALA A 35 -41.27 24.78 -23.34
CA ALA A 35 -41.72 23.72 -24.26
C ALA A 35 -40.65 23.36 -25.31
N THR A 36 -39.81 24.32 -25.69
CA THR A 36 -38.75 24.12 -26.70
C THR A 36 -37.58 23.30 -26.16
N LEU A 37 -37.28 23.40 -24.86
CA LEU A 37 -36.17 22.65 -24.25
C LEU A 37 -36.49 21.17 -24.06
N ILE A 38 -37.75 20.84 -23.74
CA ILE A 38 -38.20 19.45 -23.53
C ILE A 38 -38.31 18.70 -24.87
N THR A 39 -38.65 19.37 -25.96
CA THR A 39 -38.73 18.76 -27.29
C THR A 39 -37.35 18.36 -27.83
N LEU A 40 -36.29 19.10 -27.46
CA LEU A 40 -34.90 18.82 -27.88
C LEU A 40 -34.29 17.60 -27.15
N VAL A 41 -34.69 17.36 -25.89
CA VAL A 41 -34.19 16.22 -25.09
C VAL A 41 -34.87 14.90 -25.48
N VAL A 42 -36.10 14.95 -25.97
CA VAL A 42 -36.84 13.75 -26.44
C VAL A 42 -36.45 13.32 -27.86
N THR A 43 -35.91 14.22 -28.70
CA THR A 43 -35.43 13.84 -30.05
C THR A 43 -34.01 13.29 -30.06
N LEU A 44 -33.15 13.63 -29.08
CA LEU A 44 -31.77 13.12 -28.99
C LEU A 44 -31.64 11.72 -28.39
N THR A 45 -32.68 11.21 -27.72
CA THR A 45 -32.70 9.84 -27.17
C THR A 45 -33.28 8.80 -28.13
N ALA A 46 -33.80 9.23 -29.30
CA ALA A 46 -34.41 8.34 -30.29
C ALA A 46 -33.45 7.84 -31.41
N PHE A 47 -32.17 8.24 -31.37
CA PHE A 47 -31.20 7.91 -32.45
C PHE A 47 -30.01 7.03 -32.05
N CYS A 48 -30.08 6.30 -30.93
CA CYS A 48 -29.07 5.28 -30.61
C CYS A 48 -29.67 3.93 -30.24
N THR A 49 -29.81 3.08 -31.28
CA THR A 49 -29.73 1.60 -31.31
C THR A 49 -30.87 0.75 -30.70
N PRO A 50 -31.13 -0.50 -31.19
CA PRO A 50 -30.20 -1.39 -31.91
C PRO A 50 -30.69 -2.06 -33.20
N ALA A 51 -29.78 -2.25 -34.14
CA ALA A 51 -29.83 -3.36 -35.08
C ALA A 51 -29.27 -4.61 -34.37
N LEU A 52 -30.15 -5.37 -33.73
CA LEU A 52 -29.89 -6.74 -33.30
C LEU A 52 -30.55 -7.67 -34.33
N ALA A 53 -29.80 -8.02 -35.36
CA ALA A 53 -30.14 -9.10 -36.27
C ALA A 53 -29.16 -10.27 -36.01
N GLN A 54 -29.72 -11.33 -35.42
CA GLN A 54 -29.40 -12.74 -35.59
C GLN A 54 -27.93 -13.12 -35.91
N MET A 55 -27.24 -13.66 -34.89
CA MET A 55 -26.15 -14.61 -35.09
C MET A 55 -26.46 -15.91 -34.34
N PRO A 56 -26.07 -17.07 -34.89
CA PRO A 56 -26.48 -18.38 -34.39
C PRO A 56 -25.81 -18.72 -33.06
N GLN A 57 -26.57 -19.36 -32.17
CA GLN A 57 -26.04 -19.89 -30.92
C GLN A 57 -25.10 -21.07 -31.20
N ALA A 58 -23.81 -20.89 -30.93
CA ALA A 58 -22.90 -22.00 -30.70
C ALA A 58 -23.00 -22.39 -29.22
N GLN A 59 -23.63 -23.53 -28.94
CA GLN A 59 -23.54 -24.18 -27.64
C GLN A 59 -22.12 -24.73 -27.48
N VAL A 60 -21.40 -24.27 -26.46
CA VAL A 60 -20.17 -24.91 -25.98
C VAL A 60 -20.48 -25.50 -24.61
N PRO A 61 -20.26 -26.80 -24.38
CA PRO A 61 -20.63 -27.45 -23.13
C PRO A 61 -19.65 -27.05 -22.02
N TYR A 62 -20.23 -26.70 -20.86
CA TYR A 62 -19.51 -26.49 -19.61
C TYR A 62 -19.09 -27.86 -19.06
N ASP A 63 -17.79 -28.13 -19.05
CA ASP A 63 -17.19 -29.16 -18.21
C ASP A 63 -16.27 -28.47 -17.20
N MET A 64 -16.71 -28.43 -15.94
CA MET A 64 -16.02 -27.82 -14.80
C MET A 64 -15.51 -28.94 -13.91
N GLN A 65 -14.37 -29.53 -14.27
CA GLN A 65 -13.56 -30.31 -13.32
C GLN A 65 -12.07 -30.08 -13.58
N GLY A 66 -11.39 -29.50 -12.59
CA GLY A 66 -9.94 -29.66 -12.42
C GLY A 66 -9.05 -28.52 -12.92
N MET A 67 -9.10 -27.34 -12.31
CA MET A 67 -7.94 -26.44 -12.27
C MET A 67 -7.80 -25.77 -10.90
N SER A 68 -6.82 -26.25 -10.13
CA SER A 68 -6.22 -25.58 -8.97
C SER A 68 -5.37 -24.39 -9.46
N PRO A 69 -5.41 -23.20 -8.82
CA PRO A 69 -4.65 -22.05 -9.31
C PRO A 69 -3.21 -21.96 -8.76
N PHE A 70 -2.67 -22.98 -8.08
CA PHE A 70 -1.26 -22.98 -7.64
C PHE A 70 -0.41 -23.98 -8.44
N GLY A 71 0.25 -23.48 -9.48
CA GLY A 71 1.20 -24.24 -10.29
C GLY A 71 2.28 -23.33 -10.89
N MET A 72 3.30 -22.99 -10.09
CA MET A 72 4.58 -22.47 -10.59
C MET A 72 5.70 -23.23 -9.89
N GLN A 73 5.93 -24.44 -10.39
CA GLN A 73 7.10 -25.26 -10.13
C GLN A 73 7.75 -25.54 -11.48
N GLY A 74 8.99 -25.08 -11.66
CA GLY A 74 9.82 -25.47 -12.82
C GLY A 74 10.57 -24.30 -13.44
N MET A 75 11.82 -24.13 -13.02
CA MET A 75 13.01 -24.14 -13.90
C MET A 75 14.21 -23.56 -13.14
N TYR A 76 14.93 -24.42 -12.43
CA TYR A 76 16.31 -24.21 -12.02
C TYR A 76 17.21 -24.89 -13.06
N GLY A 77 18.16 -24.14 -13.62
CA GLY A 77 19.22 -24.69 -14.47
C GLY A 77 20.19 -23.61 -14.96
N MET A 78 21.48 -23.81 -14.62
CA MET A 78 22.70 -23.17 -15.16
C MET A 78 22.97 -21.71 -14.72
N GLN A 79 24.21 -21.26 -14.47
CA GLN A 79 25.54 -21.86 -14.34
C GLN A 79 26.41 -20.82 -13.62
N ASP A 80 27.41 -21.28 -12.89
CA ASP A 80 28.38 -20.48 -12.14
C ASP A 80 29.35 -19.75 -13.09
N SER A 81 29.50 -18.43 -12.91
CA SER A 81 30.68 -17.69 -13.36
C SER A 81 30.86 -16.44 -12.49
N SER A 82 31.69 -16.59 -11.46
CA SER A 82 32.19 -15.52 -10.60
C SER A 82 33.12 -14.55 -11.37
N SER A 83 32.66 -13.34 -11.68
CA SER A 83 33.54 -12.19 -11.93
C SER A 83 32.79 -10.86 -11.84
N GLY A 84 33.12 -10.06 -10.82
CA GLY A 84 32.81 -8.63 -10.74
C GLY A 84 31.38 -8.27 -10.37
N MET A 85 31.05 -8.19 -9.08
CA MET A 85 29.80 -7.56 -8.65
C MET A 85 29.86 -6.04 -8.94
N PRO A 86 28.90 -5.48 -9.69
CA PRO A 86 28.74 -4.04 -9.79
C PRO A 86 28.34 -3.46 -8.43
N SER A 87 28.76 -2.22 -8.13
CA SER A 87 28.30 -1.49 -6.95
C SER A 87 26.77 -1.39 -6.91
N ALA A 88 26.18 -1.32 -5.71
CA ALA A 88 24.72 -1.28 -5.53
C ALA A 88 24.01 -0.18 -6.33
N GLN A 89 24.70 0.94 -6.62
CA GLN A 89 24.23 2.02 -7.49
C GLN A 89 24.12 1.62 -8.98
N ALA A 90 24.97 0.74 -9.48
CA ALA A 90 24.93 0.28 -10.88
C ALA A 90 23.91 -0.84 -11.12
N LEU A 91 23.49 -1.53 -10.05
CA LEU A 91 22.45 -2.56 -10.12
C LEU A 91 21.05 -2.01 -9.90
N SER A 92 20.86 -0.83 -9.28
CA SER A 92 19.54 -0.18 -9.18
C SER A 92 19.07 0.38 -10.53
N SER A 93 20.01 0.87 -11.35
CA SER A 93 19.73 1.47 -12.66
C SER A 93 19.16 0.50 -13.70
N GLN A 94 19.43 -0.81 -13.62
CA GLN A 94 18.84 -1.80 -14.54
C GLN A 94 17.37 -2.10 -14.23
N THR A 95 16.98 -2.20 -12.96
CA THR A 95 15.57 -2.41 -12.55
C THR A 95 14.74 -1.13 -12.73
N LEU A 96 15.38 0.03 -12.60
CA LEU A 96 14.76 1.35 -12.82
C LEU A 96 14.94 1.88 -14.25
N ALA A 97 15.51 1.09 -15.16
CA ALA A 97 15.78 1.55 -16.53
C ALA A 97 14.47 2.01 -17.20
N GLY A 98 14.43 3.28 -17.60
CA GLY A 98 13.25 3.90 -18.21
C GLY A 98 12.14 4.30 -17.23
N ILE A 99 12.42 4.32 -15.92
CA ILE A 99 11.54 4.90 -14.90
C ILE A 99 12.10 6.25 -14.46
N ASP A 100 11.33 7.32 -14.64
CA ASP A 100 11.59 8.62 -14.02
C ASP A 100 11.13 8.59 -12.55
N THR A 101 12.11 8.60 -11.65
CA THR A 101 11.92 8.60 -10.20
C THR A 101 11.98 9.99 -9.58
N ASN A 102 12.05 11.08 -10.37
CA ASN A 102 12.26 12.43 -9.83
C ASN A 102 10.95 13.21 -9.58
N LYS A 103 9.79 12.59 -9.80
CA LYS A 103 8.50 13.27 -9.69
C LYS A 103 8.29 13.90 -8.29
N GLY A 104 8.16 15.22 -8.28
CA GLY A 104 7.88 16.04 -7.10
C GLY A 104 9.11 16.60 -6.37
N PHE A 105 10.32 16.25 -6.79
CA PHE A 105 11.55 16.63 -6.09
C PHE A 105 11.86 18.13 -6.14
N ASP A 106 11.40 18.84 -7.17
CA ASP A 106 11.66 20.28 -7.37
C ASP A 106 11.12 21.18 -6.24
N SER A 107 10.21 20.67 -5.41
CA SER A 107 9.54 21.41 -4.33
C SER A 107 9.88 20.92 -2.93
N MET A 108 10.83 19.97 -2.80
CA MET A 108 11.15 19.30 -1.54
C MET A 108 12.40 19.88 -0.88
N SER A 109 12.48 19.74 0.46
CA SER A 109 13.75 19.99 1.14
C SER A 109 14.81 18.94 0.73
N PRO A 110 16.11 19.26 0.84
CA PRO A 110 17.17 18.29 0.53
C PRO A 110 17.04 16.97 1.31
N GLU A 111 16.62 17.04 2.57
CA GLU A 111 16.44 15.89 3.47
C GLU A 111 15.26 15.02 3.03
N GLU A 112 14.11 15.63 2.69
CA GLU A 112 12.95 14.90 2.17
C GLU A 112 13.30 14.22 0.84
N ALA A 113 14.00 14.92 -0.05
CA ALA A 113 14.41 14.37 -1.34
C ALA A 113 15.41 13.21 -1.16
N ALA A 114 16.36 13.32 -0.22
CA ALA A 114 17.30 12.25 0.11
C ALA A 114 16.57 11.00 0.65
N TYR A 115 15.64 11.20 1.58
CA TYR A 115 14.81 10.12 2.12
C TYR A 115 13.99 9.42 1.04
N ARG A 116 13.31 10.18 0.17
CA ARG A 116 12.48 9.58 -0.90
C ARG A 116 13.30 8.80 -1.91
N ARG A 117 14.52 9.26 -2.23
CA ARG A 117 15.47 8.46 -3.02
C ARG A 117 15.84 7.16 -2.32
N ALA A 118 16.16 7.22 -1.03
CA ALA A 118 16.47 6.04 -0.23
C ALA A 118 15.29 5.05 -0.19
N VAL A 119 14.03 5.53 -0.11
CA VAL A 119 12.84 4.67 -0.20
C VAL A 119 12.81 3.89 -1.51
N VAL A 120 13.04 4.56 -2.65
CA VAL A 120 13.05 3.90 -3.96
C VAL A 120 14.19 2.90 -4.08
N ASP A 121 15.41 3.28 -3.68
CA ASP A 121 16.58 2.40 -3.72
C ASP A 121 16.38 1.15 -2.84
N ASN A 122 15.78 1.33 -1.67
CA ASN A 122 15.43 0.23 -0.78
C ASN A 122 14.33 -0.65 -1.37
N CYS A 123 13.32 -0.11 -2.06
CA CYS A 123 12.33 -0.92 -2.79
C CYS A 123 12.99 -1.80 -3.86
N VAL A 124 13.91 -1.24 -4.65
CA VAL A 124 14.64 -1.99 -5.68
C VAL A 124 15.52 -3.09 -5.08
N THR A 125 16.21 -2.78 -3.99
CA THR A 125 17.06 -3.76 -3.29
C THR A 125 16.23 -4.86 -2.66
N PHE A 126 15.09 -4.50 -2.06
CA PHE A 126 14.16 -5.45 -1.48
C PHE A 126 13.50 -6.36 -2.53
N HIS A 127 13.18 -5.81 -3.71
CA HIS A 127 12.69 -6.60 -4.84
C HIS A 127 13.69 -7.70 -5.26
N LYS A 128 15.00 -7.42 -5.21
CA LYS A 128 16.03 -8.44 -5.46
C LYS A 128 16.06 -9.51 -4.37
N LYS A 129 15.83 -9.13 -3.10
CA LYS A 129 15.72 -10.08 -1.98
C LYS A 129 14.48 -10.97 -2.11
N MET A 130 13.35 -10.42 -2.59
CA MET A 130 12.17 -11.23 -2.96
C MET A 130 12.53 -12.24 -4.05
N SER A 131 13.18 -11.77 -5.11
CA SER A 131 13.55 -12.59 -6.27
C SER A 131 14.55 -13.70 -5.94
N SER A 132 15.38 -13.52 -4.90
CA SER A 132 16.30 -14.57 -4.41
C SER A 132 15.62 -15.61 -3.51
N GLY A 133 14.32 -15.47 -3.21
CA GLY A 133 13.58 -16.37 -2.33
C GLY A 133 13.94 -16.25 -0.85
N ARG A 134 14.76 -15.25 -0.47
CA ARG A 134 15.15 -14.98 0.92
C ARG A 134 14.11 -14.14 1.66
N LEU A 135 13.12 -13.62 0.95
CA LEU A 135 11.96 -12.96 1.51
C LEU A 135 10.70 -13.59 0.94
N GLN A 136 9.76 -13.91 1.81
CA GLN A 136 8.47 -14.49 1.45
C GLN A 136 7.33 -13.67 2.05
N PHE A 137 6.20 -13.65 1.37
CA PHE A 137 4.98 -13.09 1.95
C PHE A 137 4.40 -14.04 3.01
N GLY A 138 4.04 -13.48 4.17
CA GLY A 138 3.48 -14.21 5.30
C GLY A 138 2.35 -13.44 5.94
N ARG A 139 1.11 -13.68 5.47
CA ARG A 139 -0.08 -13.02 6.02
C ARG A 139 -0.36 -13.40 7.48
N HIS A 140 -0.30 -14.69 7.74
CA HIS A 140 -0.60 -15.31 9.02
C HIS A 140 0.58 -15.14 9.97
N MET A 141 0.38 -14.48 11.11
CA MET A 141 1.44 -14.17 12.09
C MET A 141 2.19 -15.42 12.52
N GLU A 142 1.48 -16.51 12.73
CA GLU A 142 1.99 -17.84 13.07
C GLU A 142 2.93 -18.44 12.02
N SER A 143 2.84 -17.95 10.77
CA SER A 143 3.69 -18.36 9.67
C SER A 143 4.85 -17.39 9.40
N GLN A 144 4.87 -16.23 10.06
CA GLN A 144 5.90 -15.22 9.89
C GLN A 144 7.19 -15.64 10.62
N TYR A 145 8.33 -15.26 10.06
CA TYR A 145 9.62 -15.40 10.72
C TYR A 145 10.56 -14.26 10.32
N PHE A 146 11.41 -13.86 11.25
CA PHE A 146 12.50 -12.93 11.00
C PHE A 146 13.83 -13.64 11.22
N ASN A 147 14.92 -13.07 10.70
CA ASN A 147 16.26 -13.58 10.97
C ASN A 147 16.56 -13.52 12.48
N THR A 148 16.67 -14.69 13.10
CA THR A 148 16.86 -14.83 14.55
C THR A 148 18.23 -14.36 15.03
N LYS A 149 19.17 -14.04 14.13
CA LYS A 149 20.39 -13.31 14.50
C LYS A 149 20.05 -11.95 15.12
N TYR A 150 19.04 -11.26 14.58
CA TYR A 150 18.70 -9.88 14.93
C TYR A 150 17.38 -9.76 15.69
N TRP A 151 16.42 -10.65 15.42
CA TRP A 151 15.05 -10.52 15.88
C TRP A 151 14.63 -11.68 16.79
N GLU A 152 13.71 -11.41 17.69
CA GLU A 152 13.08 -12.40 18.56
C GLU A 152 11.56 -12.19 18.63
N PRO A 153 10.77 -13.26 18.73
CA PRO A 153 9.33 -13.13 18.95
C PRO A 153 9.07 -12.71 20.41
N VAL A 154 8.21 -11.72 20.60
CA VAL A 154 7.74 -11.31 21.92
C VAL A 154 6.22 -11.16 21.92
N TYR A 155 5.59 -11.21 23.09
CA TYR A 155 4.15 -11.01 23.23
C TYR A 155 3.86 -9.69 23.95
N HIS A 156 3.03 -8.85 23.33
CA HIS A 156 2.55 -7.60 23.91
C HIS A 156 1.04 -7.50 23.70
N GLN A 157 0.29 -7.20 24.77
CA GLN A 157 -1.18 -7.11 24.76
C GLN A 157 -1.86 -8.33 24.09
N GLY A 158 -1.41 -9.55 24.43
CA GLY A 158 -1.95 -10.79 23.89
C GLY A 158 -1.62 -11.07 22.42
N SER A 159 -0.70 -10.31 21.83
CA SER A 159 -0.34 -10.39 20.41
C SER A 159 1.16 -10.59 20.21
N GLN A 160 1.57 -11.39 19.22
CA GLN A 160 2.97 -11.58 18.88
C GLN A 160 3.52 -10.39 18.07
N PHE A 161 4.73 -9.95 18.42
CA PHE A 161 5.54 -8.95 17.74
C PHE A 161 6.93 -9.54 17.45
N TRP A 162 7.62 -8.96 16.47
CA TRP A 162 9.05 -9.18 16.28
C TRP A 162 9.82 -8.03 16.91
N LYS A 163 10.60 -8.32 17.94
CA LYS A 163 11.43 -7.36 18.66
C LYS A 163 12.86 -7.49 18.16
N LEU A 164 13.53 -6.37 17.95
CA LEU A 164 14.98 -6.37 17.78
C LEU A 164 15.65 -6.73 19.10
N LYS A 165 16.55 -7.70 19.08
CA LYS A 165 17.24 -8.19 20.28
C LYS A 165 18.02 -7.09 20.98
N ASP A 166 18.07 -7.16 22.30
CA ASP A 166 18.84 -6.22 23.10
C ASP A 166 20.34 -6.36 22.79
N GLY A 167 21.05 -5.23 22.70
CA GLY A 167 22.48 -5.19 22.38
C GLY A 167 22.83 -5.39 20.90
N VAL A 168 21.83 -5.62 20.03
CA VAL A 168 22.03 -5.66 18.58
C VAL A 168 22.02 -4.26 17.99
N ASP A 169 22.97 -4.00 17.08
CA ASP A 169 23.01 -2.79 16.28
C ASP A 169 21.83 -2.73 15.30
N LYS A 170 21.08 -1.62 15.29
CA LYS A 170 19.85 -1.54 14.48
C LYS A 170 20.19 -1.32 13.03
N ALA A 171 21.29 -0.61 12.75
CA ALA A 171 21.75 -0.48 11.39
C ALA A 171 22.08 -1.83 10.77
N ASP A 172 22.81 -2.69 11.48
CA ASP A 172 23.10 -4.05 11.03
C ASP A 172 21.82 -4.86 10.75
N ALA A 173 20.82 -4.75 11.62
CA ALA A 173 19.55 -5.46 11.45
C ALA A 173 18.75 -4.98 10.23
N MET A 174 18.78 -3.67 9.96
CA MET A 174 18.12 -3.06 8.81
C MET A 174 18.88 -3.37 7.50
N HIS A 175 20.21 -3.40 7.52
CA HIS A 175 21.04 -3.83 6.40
C HIS A 175 20.80 -5.31 6.06
N ASP A 176 20.73 -6.19 7.06
CA ASP A 176 20.39 -7.60 6.86
C ASP A 176 18.98 -7.78 6.29
N PHE A 177 18.03 -6.98 6.78
CA PHE A 177 16.65 -7.01 6.33
C PHE A 177 16.52 -6.67 4.84
N ILE A 178 17.11 -5.56 4.37
CA ILE A 178 16.99 -5.12 2.97
C ILE A 178 17.88 -5.93 2.02
N SER A 179 19.05 -6.40 2.48
CA SER A 179 20.05 -7.00 1.59
C SER A 179 19.56 -8.28 0.89
N SER A 180 19.85 -8.38 -0.42
CA SER A 180 19.63 -9.59 -1.22
C SER A 180 20.43 -10.81 -0.75
N SER A 181 21.52 -10.60 0.01
CA SER A 181 22.33 -11.64 0.64
C SER A 181 22.07 -11.82 2.13
N GLY A 182 21.28 -10.93 2.76
CA GLY A 182 20.97 -10.98 4.19
C GLY A 182 20.10 -12.17 4.61
N GLY A 183 19.61 -12.18 5.84
CA GLY A 183 18.82 -13.27 6.41
C GLY A 183 17.53 -13.61 5.65
N LYS A 184 16.89 -14.70 6.07
CA LYS A 184 15.57 -15.10 5.57
C LYS A 184 14.46 -14.45 6.39
N TYR A 185 13.42 -14.00 5.69
CA TYR A 185 12.25 -13.36 6.30
C TYR A 185 10.97 -13.88 5.65
N LYS A 186 9.90 -13.97 6.45
CA LYS A 186 8.53 -14.16 5.99
C LYS A 186 7.62 -13.23 6.76
N ILE A 187 7.05 -12.23 6.09
CA ILE A 187 6.38 -11.09 6.74
C ILE A 187 5.17 -10.62 5.95
N ASP A 188 4.26 -9.90 6.59
CA ASP A 188 3.16 -9.22 5.90
C ASP A 188 3.60 -7.92 5.23
N CYS A 189 2.74 -7.39 4.36
CA CYS A 189 3.02 -6.20 3.57
C CYS A 189 3.16 -4.93 4.41
N ALA A 190 2.36 -4.75 5.47
CA ALA A 190 2.45 -3.56 6.31
C ALA A 190 3.77 -3.53 7.11
N ALA A 191 4.19 -4.67 7.67
CA ALA A 191 5.47 -4.79 8.36
C ALA A 191 6.65 -4.51 7.41
N ALA A 192 6.59 -4.99 6.17
CA ALA A 192 7.64 -4.72 5.18
C ALA A 192 7.75 -3.24 4.82
N ILE A 193 6.62 -2.55 4.59
CA ILE A 193 6.63 -1.12 4.32
C ILE A 193 7.28 -0.37 5.49
N ASN A 194 6.86 -0.66 6.71
CA ASN A 194 7.47 -0.07 7.91
C ASN A 194 8.99 -0.23 7.97
N LEU A 195 9.51 -1.42 7.66
CA LEU A 195 10.95 -1.68 7.67
C LEU A 195 11.70 -1.02 6.51
N ILE A 196 11.10 -0.94 5.31
CA ILE A 196 11.67 -0.18 4.18
C ILE A 196 11.78 1.30 4.55
N LEU A 197 10.74 1.87 5.16
CA LEU A 197 10.74 3.28 5.60
C LEU A 197 11.78 3.51 6.69
N LEU A 198 11.90 2.61 7.67
CA LEU A 198 12.92 2.68 8.71
C LEU A 198 14.35 2.59 8.15
N LYS A 199 14.61 1.66 7.22
CA LYS A 199 15.90 1.60 6.52
C LYS A 199 16.19 2.89 5.75
N SER A 200 15.16 3.48 5.15
CA SER A 200 15.31 4.74 4.39
C SER A 200 15.61 5.93 5.32
N LYS A 201 15.05 5.93 6.54
CA LYS A 201 15.44 6.88 7.60
C LYS A 201 16.92 6.69 7.94
N LEU A 202 17.36 5.46 8.19
CA LEU A 202 18.77 5.14 8.44
C LEU A 202 19.69 5.67 7.33
N ASP A 203 19.36 5.40 6.06
CA ASP A 203 20.20 5.81 4.92
C ASP A 203 20.28 7.34 4.76
N THR A 204 19.31 8.06 5.30
CA THR A 204 19.26 9.52 5.26
C THR A 204 20.00 10.15 6.42
N VAL A 205 19.80 9.64 7.63
CA VAL A 205 20.34 10.26 8.86
C VAL A 205 21.71 9.72 9.26
N GLY A 206 22.10 8.56 8.72
CA GLY A 206 23.32 7.83 9.07
C GLY A 206 23.15 6.92 10.29
N GLU A 207 23.92 5.83 10.33
CA GLU A 207 23.85 4.76 11.34
C GLU A 207 23.93 5.30 12.77
N ARG A 208 24.94 6.11 13.07
CA ARG A 208 25.13 6.71 14.41
C ARG A 208 23.89 7.47 14.91
N ASN A 209 23.29 8.29 14.05
CA ASN A 209 22.12 9.07 14.42
C ASN A 209 20.88 8.17 14.54
N PHE A 210 20.76 7.17 13.67
CA PHE A 210 19.68 6.19 13.68
C PHE A 210 19.70 5.34 14.96
N ASP A 211 20.83 4.71 15.28
CA ASP A 211 20.98 3.83 16.44
C ASP A 211 20.80 4.55 17.77
N ARG A 212 21.27 5.79 17.87
CA ARG A 212 21.10 6.61 19.07
C ARG A 212 19.63 7.01 19.30
N ARG A 213 18.85 7.18 18.24
CA ARG A 213 17.51 7.79 18.32
C ARG A 213 16.36 6.80 18.24
N LEU A 214 16.61 5.61 17.72
CA LEU A 214 15.66 4.50 17.73
C LEU A 214 16.12 3.52 18.82
N PRO A 215 15.62 3.56 20.06
CA PRO A 215 16.17 2.73 21.14
C PRO A 215 15.88 1.24 20.97
N THR A 216 14.61 0.82 20.92
CA THR A 216 14.20 -0.57 20.72
C THR A 216 13.15 -0.60 19.64
N LEU A 217 13.08 -1.64 18.82
CA LEU A 217 12.09 -1.74 17.76
C LEU A 217 11.28 -3.02 17.91
N MET A 218 9.97 -2.88 18.07
CA MET A 218 9.00 -3.97 18.00
C MET A 218 8.05 -3.72 16.85
N ILE A 219 7.79 -4.74 16.03
CA ILE A 219 6.95 -4.57 14.83
C ILE A 219 5.94 -5.71 14.64
N ARG A 220 4.74 -5.33 14.23
CA ARG A 220 3.67 -6.23 13.76
C ARG A 220 2.72 -5.46 12.84
N GLY A 221 2.64 -5.85 11.57
CA GLY A 221 1.86 -5.12 10.57
C GLY A 221 2.18 -3.62 10.60
N TRP A 222 1.15 -2.78 10.69
CA TRP A 222 1.30 -1.33 10.82
C TRP A 222 1.77 -0.85 12.19
N LYS A 223 1.68 -1.69 13.23
CA LYS A 223 2.04 -1.31 14.60
C LYS A 223 3.54 -1.45 14.80
N THR A 224 4.17 -0.35 15.17
CA THR A 224 5.58 -0.29 15.55
C THR A 224 5.70 0.36 16.91
N TYR A 225 6.53 -0.20 17.79
CA TYR A 225 6.79 0.36 19.12
C TYR A 225 8.28 0.57 19.33
N THR A 226 8.58 1.60 20.11
CA THR A 226 9.91 1.90 20.64
C THR A 226 9.87 2.02 22.16
N THR A 227 11.03 2.01 22.78
CA THR A 227 11.15 2.28 24.22
C THR A 227 11.43 3.76 24.44
N SER A 228 10.77 4.42 25.38
CA SER A 228 11.05 5.80 25.76
C SER A 228 12.38 5.89 26.52
N LYS A 229 12.83 7.11 26.83
CA LYS A 229 14.01 7.30 27.71
C LYS A 229 13.80 6.68 29.10
N ASP A 230 12.54 6.59 29.55
CA ASP A 230 12.17 6.09 30.87
C ASP A 230 11.88 4.57 30.87
N GLY A 231 12.06 3.89 29.74
CA GLY A 231 11.86 2.44 29.63
C GLY A 231 10.46 2.01 29.21
N GLU A 232 9.55 2.96 28.96
CA GLU A 232 8.15 2.67 28.60
C GLU A 232 7.99 2.35 27.11
N LEU A 233 7.05 1.48 26.75
CA LEU A 233 6.73 1.24 25.34
C LEU A 233 5.86 2.36 24.77
N GLU A 234 6.34 2.99 23.70
CA GLU A 234 5.65 4.05 22.97
C GLU A 234 5.43 3.63 21.51
N GLU A 235 4.29 4.00 20.95
CA GLU A 235 4.03 3.76 19.53
C GLU A 235 4.92 4.66 18.67
N TYR A 236 5.68 4.04 17.76
CA TYR A 236 6.55 4.72 16.83
C TYR A 236 5.88 4.82 15.45
N LYS A 237 5.70 6.05 14.97
CA LYS A 237 5.12 6.29 13.64
C LYS A 237 6.23 6.33 12.58
N THR A 238 6.18 5.39 11.65
CA THR A 238 7.05 5.35 10.46
C THR A 238 6.58 6.31 9.36
N LEU A 239 5.27 6.55 9.31
CA LEU A 239 4.59 7.53 8.47
C LEU A 239 3.91 8.57 9.37
N GLU A 240 4.33 9.82 9.26
CA GLU A 240 3.87 10.91 10.12
C GLU A 240 2.76 11.76 9.47
N LYS A 241 2.66 11.74 8.13
CA LYS A 241 1.63 12.47 7.39
C LYS A 241 0.76 11.50 6.61
N TRP A 242 -0.54 11.68 6.76
CA TRP A 242 -1.58 10.94 6.05
C TRP A 242 -2.47 11.92 5.31
N SER A 243 -2.81 11.62 4.06
CA SER A 243 -3.79 12.38 3.28
C SER A 243 -4.72 11.43 2.53
N GLY A 244 -5.89 11.94 2.14
CA GLY A 244 -6.95 11.16 1.49
C GLY A 244 -7.98 10.56 2.44
N ASN A 245 -9.00 9.93 1.87
CA ASN A 245 -9.93 9.04 2.54
C ASN A 245 -10.31 7.87 1.61
N GLU A 246 -10.59 6.71 2.18
CA GLU A 246 -10.94 5.48 1.44
C GLU A 246 -12.19 5.58 0.54
N TYR A 247 -13.01 6.62 0.69
CA TYR A 247 -14.25 6.89 -0.04
C TYR A 247 -14.09 7.92 -1.18
N SER A 248 -12.95 8.59 -1.28
CA SER A 248 -12.65 9.61 -2.28
C SER A 248 -11.30 9.29 -2.91
N PRO A 249 -11.23 8.43 -3.94
CA PRO A 249 -9.98 7.97 -4.53
C PRO A 249 -9.16 9.14 -5.08
N GLY A 250 -7.85 9.06 -4.93
CA GLY A 250 -6.93 10.14 -5.31
C GLY A 250 -6.48 9.96 -6.76
N SER A 251 -6.07 11.03 -7.44
CA SER A 251 -5.46 10.91 -8.77
C SER A 251 -3.95 10.64 -8.68
N ALA A 252 -3.41 9.92 -9.66
CA ALA A 252 -1.96 9.72 -9.77
C ALA A 252 -1.19 11.04 -9.98
N GLU A 253 -1.87 12.12 -10.37
CA GLU A 253 -1.27 13.42 -10.66
C GLU A 253 -0.54 14.00 -9.43
N GLY A 254 -1.12 13.85 -8.23
CA GLY A 254 -0.54 14.35 -6.99
C GLY A 254 0.47 13.42 -6.29
N LEU A 255 0.82 12.28 -6.89
CA LEU A 255 1.81 11.37 -6.30
C LEU A 255 3.21 11.93 -6.43
N ARG A 256 3.98 11.77 -5.35
CA ARG A 256 5.41 12.08 -5.26
C ARG A 256 6.20 10.80 -5.07
N THR A 257 7.36 10.69 -5.70
CA THR A 257 8.22 9.51 -5.54
C THR A 257 8.44 9.19 -4.06
N GLY A 258 8.29 7.91 -3.70
CA GLY A 258 8.40 7.41 -2.33
C GLY A 258 7.12 7.53 -1.50
N ASP A 259 6.02 8.06 -2.04
CA ASP A 259 4.72 8.04 -1.35
C ASP A 259 4.26 6.60 -1.10
N TYR A 260 3.82 6.32 0.12
CA TYR A 260 3.01 5.14 0.41
C TYR A 260 1.60 5.34 -0.16
N VAL A 261 1.04 4.28 -0.75
CA VAL A 261 -0.32 4.25 -1.27
C VAL A 261 -0.99 2.92 -0.94
N TYR A 262 -2.32 2.90 -0.95
CA TYR A 262 -3.11 1.68 -0.83
C TYR A 262 -4.03 1.50 -2.04
N PHE A 263 -4.04 0.30 -2.60
CA PHE A 263 -4.97 -0.10 -3.67
C PHE A 263 -6.12 -0.87 -3.05
N LYS A 264 -7.33 -0.31 -3.07
CA LYS A 264 -8.51 -0.96 -2.46
C LYS A 264 -9.20 -1.82 -3.49
N ASN A 265 -9.34 -3.11 -3.19
CA ASN A 265 -10.06 -4.05 -4.04
C ASN A 265 -11.58 -3.97 -3.75
N HIS A 266 -12.29 -3.09 -4.45
CA HIS A 266 -13.75 -2.97 -4.30
C HIS A 266 -14.47 -3.97 -5.24
N PRO A 267 -15.53 -4.69 -4.82
CA PRO A 267 -16.31 -4.57 -3.58
C PRO A 267 -15.94 -5.58 -2.46
N MET A 268 -14.66 -5.85 -2.19
CA MET A 268 -14.31 -6.81 -1.13
C MET A 268 -14.54 -6.25 0.27
N THR A 269 -14.94 -7.14 1.20
CA THR A 269 -15.21 -6.83 2.61
C THR A 269 -13.91 -6.46 3.34
N GLU A 270 -13.96 -5.40 4.14
CA GLU A 270 -12.85 -5.00 5.01
C GLU A 270 -12.45 -6.14 5.96
N GLY A 271 -11.15 -6.34 6.18
CA GLY A 271 -10.62 -7.42 7.00
C GLY A 271 -10.48 -8.77 6.28
N THR A 272 -10.87 -8.87 5.00
CA THR A 272 -10.60 -10.06 4.17
C THR A 272 -9.17 -10.04 3.60
N PRO A 273 -8.59 -11.21 3.25
CA PRO A 273 -7.27 -11.27 2.60
C PRO A 273 -7.17 -10.45 1.32
N GLU A 274 -8.27 -10.32 0.60
CA GLU A 274 -8.34 -9.71 -0.72
C GLU A 274 -8.71 -8.23 -0.67
N GLN A 275 -8.71 -7.60 0.51
CA GLN A 275 -9.18 -6.21 0.71
C GLN A 275 -8.37 -5.15 -0.07
N GLY A 276 -7.11 -5.43 -0.40
CA GLY A 276 -6.26 -4.48 -1.11
C GLY A 276 -4.76 -4.76 -0.99
N GLU A 277 -3.95 -3.86 -1.57
CA GLU A 277 -2.49 -3.96 -1.61
C GLU A 277 -1.83 -2.66 -1.12
N ASN A 278 -0.88 -2.82 -0.18
CA ASN A 278 0.01 -1.76 0.26
C ASN A 278 1.14 -1.57 -0.77
N ALA A 279 1.40 -0.36 -1.22
CA ALA A 279 2.43 -0.10 -2.20
C ALA A 279 3.18 1.21 -1.98
N ILE A 280 4.33 1.35 -2.64
CA ILE A 280 5.14 2.56 -2.69
C ILE A 280 5.19 3.04 -4.13
N TYR A 281 4.90 4.32 -4.36
CA TYR A 281 5.03 4.93 -5.67
C TYR A 281 6.50 5.17 -6.02
N ILE A 282 6.96 4.60 -7.13
CA ILE A 282 8.36 4.64 -7.56
C ILE A 282 8.62 5.79 -8.53
N GLY A 283 7.66 6.09 -9.40
CA GLY A 283 7.85 7.07 -10.47
C GLY A 283 6.96 6.81 -11.68
N THR A 284 7.37 7.28 -12.85
CA THR A 284 6.67 7.02 -14.12
C THR A 284 7.56 6.32 -15.14
N ASP A 285 7.02 5.39 -15.90
CA ASP A 285 7.76 4.81 -17.03
C ASP A 285 7.86 5.78 -18.23
N SER A 286 8.57 5.36 -19.29
CA SER A 286 8.76 6.14 -20.51
C SER A 286 7.47 6.53 -21.26
N TRP A 287 6.33 5.93 -20.91
CA TRP A 287 5.01 6.29 -21.45
C TRP A 287 4.19 7.16 -20.48
N GLY A 288 4.81 7.64 -19.39
CA GLY A 288 4.16 8.44 -18.36
C GLY A 288 3.26 7.63 -17.43
N ARG A 289 3.31 6.29 -17.46
CA ARG A 289 2.45 5.46 -16.60
C ARG A 289 3.06 5.35 -15.20
N PRO A 290 2.27 5.45 -14.13
CA PRO A 290 2.80 5.33 -12.77
C PRO A 290 3.34 3.93 -12.51
N VAL A 291 4.44 3.83 -11.77
CA VAL A 291 5.07 2.58 -11.34
C VAL A 291 5.06 2.50 -9.82
N PHE A 292 4.78 1.32 -9.30
CA PHE A 292 4.65 1.04 -7.88
C PHE A 292 5.45 -0.19 -7.49
N PHE A 293 5.78 -0.29 -6.21
CA PHE A 293 6.35 -1.47 -5.56
C PHE A 293 5.37 -2.01 -4.52
N GLY A 294 5.07 -3.32 -4.55
CA GLY A 294 4.27 -4.02 -3.54
C GLY A 294 4.94 -5.32 -3.10
N LEU A 295 4.84 -5.69 -1.82
CA LEU A 295 5.58 -6.84 -1.26
C LEU A 295 5.21 -8.18 -1.92
N ASN A 296 3.96 -8.37 -2.32
CA ASN A 296 3.51 -9.64 -2.91
C ASN A 296 3.59 -9.64 -4.44
N ILE A 297 3.88 -8.49 -5.05
CA ILE A 297 3.78 -8.26 -6.51
C ILE A 297 5.15 -7.92 -7.13
N GLY A 298 6.00 -7.23 -6.38
CA GLY A 298 7.23 -6.63 -6.90
C GLY A 298 6.95 -5.28 -7.56
N MET A 299 7.69 -4.97 -8.63
CA MET A 299 7.50 -3.74 -9.40
C MET A 299 6.37 -3.90 -10.42
N PHE A 300 5.37 -3.01 -10.40
CA PHE A 300 4.23 -3.08 -11.30
C PHE A 300 3.80 -1.69 -11.79
N ARG A 301 3.17 -1.65 -12.96
CA ARG A 301 2.65 -0.42 -13.58
C ARG A 301 1.19 -0.21 -13.19
N GLY A 302 0.80 1.01 -12.85
CA GLY A 302 -0.53 1.37 -12.34
C GLY A 302 -1.66 1.37 -13.36
N THR A 303 -1.53 0.64 -14.46
CA THR A 303 -2.68 0.28 -15.29
C THR A 303 -3.14 -1.11 -14.86
N PHE A 304 -3.83 -1.24 -13.73
CA PHE A 304 -4.36 -2.55 -13.34
C PHE A 304 -5.81 -2.51 -12.90
N ASN A 305 -6.67 -2.92 -13.82
CA ASN A 305 -7.99 -3.52 -13.62
C ASN A 305 -7.97 -4.78 -12.70
N GLN A 306 -6.89 -5.04 -11.95
CA GLN A 306 -6.72 -6.22 -11.08
C GLN A 306 -6.82 -5.92 -9.58
N TYR A 307 -6.67 -4.66 -9.12
CA TYR A 307 -6.65 -4.33 -7.67
C TYR A 307 -7.52 -3.12 -7.28
N GLY A 308 -8.54 -2.82 -8.08
CA GLY A 308 -9.51 -1.76 -7.83
C GLY A 308 -8.95 -0.34 -7.98
N PHE A 309 -9.65 0.64 -7.41
CA PHE A 309 -9.24 2.04 -7.49
C PHE A 309 -8.12 2.31 -6.47
N LEU A 310 -7.14 3.14 -6.85
CA LEU A 310 -6.20 3.72 -5.90
C LEU A 310 -7.02 4.38 -4.78
N SER A 311 -6.98 3.84 -3.57
CA SER A 311 -7.55 4.57 -2.44
C SER A 311 -6.69 5.83 -2.28
N SER A 312 -7.30 6.98 -1.95
CA SER A 312 -6.49 8.20 -1.81
C SER A 312 -5.59 8.18 -0.59
N GLU A 313 -5.57 7.12 0.22
CA GLU A 313 -4.68 7.03 1.37
C GLU A 313 -3.24 7.13 0.92
N ARG A 314 -2.62 8.23 1.33
CA ARG A 314 -1.23 8.54 1.06
C ARG A 314 -0.53 8.76 2.37
N GLY A 315 0.56 8.03 2.55
CA GLY A 315 1.46 8.19 3.67
C GLY A 315 2.75 8.85 3.20
N SER A 316 3.21 9.87 3.92
CA SER A 316 4.54 10.42 3.73
C SER A 316 5.25 10.63 5.05
N ILE A 317 6.56 10.82 4.96
CA ILE A 317 7.35 11.27 6.10
C ILE A 317 7.08 12.74 6.42
N ASP A 318 7.29 13.13 7.67
CA ASP A 318 7.42 14.54 8.04
C ASP A 318 8.89 15.00 7.95
N PRO A 319 9.24 15.96 7.06
CA PRO A 319 10.62 16.42 6.89
C PRO A 319 11.25 16.99 8.17
N GLU A 320 10.45 17.61 9.03
CA GLU A 320 10.94 18.15 10.31
C GLU A 320 11.37 17.03 11.26
N SER A 321 10.69 15.89 11.22
CA SER A 321 11.06 14.71 12.00
C SER A 321 12.40 14.12 11.52
N LEU A 322 12.67 14.12 10.21
CA LEU A 322 13.98 13.74 9.65
C LEU A 322 15.09 14.71 10.09
N ARG A 323 14.84 16.02 9.94
CA ARG A 323 15.81 17.05 10.32
C ARG A 323 16.20 16.95 11.79
N LYS A 324 15.21 16.77 12.67
CA LYS A 324 15.45 16.52 14.10
C LYS A 324 16.34 15.32 14.34
N MET A 325 16.24 14.25 13.54
CA MET A 325 17.10 13.07 13.66
C MET A 325 18.54 13.33 13.20
N MET A 326 18.76 14.22 12.24
CA MET A 326 20.09 14.59 11.73
C MET A 326 20.85 15.53 12.68
N ASP A 327 20.15 16.49 13.29
CA ASP A 327 20.74 17.66 13.96
C ASP A 327 21.28 17.43 15.39
N GLY A 328 21.25 16.21 15.93
CA GLY A 328 21.73 15.96 17.30
C GLY A 328 22.19 14.55 17.48
#